data_AF-R6MZL7-F1
#
_entry.id   AF-R6MZL7-F1
#
_cell.length_a   1.000
_cell.length_b   1.000
_cell.length_c   1.000
_cell.angle_alpha   90.00
_cell.angle_beta   90.00
_cell.angle_gamma   90.00
#
_symmetry.space_group_name_H-M   'P 1'
#
loop_
_entity.id
_entity.type
_entity.pdbx_description
1 polymer ?
#
loop_
_entity_poly.entity_id
_entity_poly.type
_entity_poly.pdbx_seq_one_letter_code
_entity_poly.pdbx_strand_id
1 'polypeptide(L)' 'MNYSQSQIKHYMDDQIHQMEEGLDNLRERDFQPDGMGDLYNGMLKHTVSFEIQHMRKLRDELIQALED' A
#
# COMPACT_ATOMS: atom_id res chain seq x y z
N MET A 1 -6.48 -16.84 14.67
CA MET A 1 -5.08 -16.53 14.33
C MET A 1 -4.15 -17.10 15.40
N ASN A 2 -3.21 -17.96 14.98
CA ASN A 2 -2.09 -18.41 15.79
C ASN A 2 -1.01 -17.29 15.91
N TYR A 3 0.04 -17.57 16.66
CA TYR A 3 1.12 -16.60 16.91
C TYR A 3 1.79 -16.14 15.61
N SER A 4 2.16 -17.07 14.73
CA SER A 4 2.82 -16.79 13.45
C SER A 4 1.96 -15.93 12.52
N GLN A 5 0.67 -16.25 12.42
CA GLN A 5 -0.30 -15.46 11.67
C GLN A 5 -0.42 -14.04 12.23
N SER A 6 -0.43 -13.89 13.55
CA SER A 6 -0.54 -12.58 14.21
C SER A 6 0.67 -11.71 13.93
N GLN A 7 1.87 -12.30 13.95
CA GLN A 7 3.11 -11.61 13.60
C GLN A 7 3.13 -11.14 12.14
N ILE A 8 2.76 -12.02 11.20
CA ILE A 8 2.73 -11.68 9.76
C ILE A 8 1.70 -10.61 9.49
N LYS A 9 0.49 -10.74 10.05
CA LYS A 9 -0.55 -9.73 9.88
C LYS A 9 -0.10 -8.37 10.39
N HIS A 10 0.46 -8.31 11.60
CA HIS A 10 0.94 -7.04 12.17
C HIS A 10 2.02 -6.40 11.29
N TYR A 11 3.02 -7.18 10.90
CA TYR A 11 4.09 -6.67 10.03
C TYR A 11 3.54 -6.13 8.70
N MET A 12 2.65 -6.89 8.05
CA MET A 12 2.10 -6.47 6.76
C MET A 12 1.14 -5.29 6.89
N ASP A 13 0.36 -5.21 7.96
CA ASP A 13 -0.49 -4.05 8.24
C ASP A 13 0.36 -2.78 8.44
N ASP A 14 1.49 -2.87 9.15
CA ASP A 14 2.42 -1.75 9.31
C ASP A 14 3.00 -1.29 7.96
N GLN A 15 3.39 -2.24 7.09
CA GLN A 15 3.91 -1.91 5.76
C GLN A 15 2.84 -1.26 4.86
N ILE A 16 1.61 -1.80 4.87
CA ILE A 16 0.48 -1.25 4.13
C ILE A 16 0.17 0.16 4.63
N HIS A 17 0.17 0.38 5.95
CA HIS A 17 -0.09 1.68 6.53
C HIS A 17 0.94 2.73 6.08
N GLN A 18 2.23 2.39 6.04
CA GLN A 18 3.27 3.29 5.52
C GLN A 18 3.04 3.65 4.03
N MET A 19 2.56 2.70 3.22
CA MET A 19 2.24 2.97 1.82
C MET A 19 1.02 3.88 1.67
N GLU A 20 0.00 3.69 2.51
CA GLU A 20 -1.20 4.55 2.56
C GLU A 20 -0.85 5.98 2.97
N GLU A 21 -0.04 6.16 4.02
CA GLU A 21 0.46 7.48 4.41
C GLU A 21 1.30 8.13 3.30
N GLY A 22 2.15 7.35 2.65
CA GLY A 22 2.93 7.80 1.49
C GLY A 22 2.04 8.28 0.34
N LEU A 23 0.98 7.53 0.03
CA LEU A 23 -0.01 7.88 -0.99
C LEU A 23 -0.77 9.17 -0.65
N ASP A 24 -1.19 9.32 0.61
CA ASP A 24 -1.86 10.54 1.09
C ASP A 24 -0.93 11.76 1.01
N ASN A 25 0.38 11.56 1.18
CA ASN A 25 1.38 12.60 1.05
C ASN A 25 1.67 12.99 -0.41
N LEU A 26 1.26 12.18 -1.40
CA LEU A 26 1.30 12.53 -2.83
C LEU A 26 0.18 13.51 -3.23
N ARG A 27 -0.53 14.11 -2.27
CA ARG A 27 -1.54 15.16 -2.52
C ARG A 27 -1.02 16.25 -3.46
N GLU A 28 -1.96 16.75 -4.25
CA GLU A 28 -1.76 17.92 -5.12
C GLU A 28 -1.22 19.07 -4.25
N ARG A 29 0.06 19.39 -4.42
CA ARG A 29 0.59 20.64 -3.88
C ARG A 29 -0.08 21.77 -4.66
N ASP A 30 -0.44 22.85 -3.98
CA ASP A 30 -0.98 24.08 -4.60
C ASP A 30 -0.04 24.72 -5.64
N PHE A 31 1.18 24.20 -5.77
CA PHE A 31 2.08 24.53 -6.86
C PHE A 31 1.78 23.62 -8.05
N GLN A 32 1.16 24.23 -9.08
CA GLN A 32 0.84 23.56 -10.34
C GLN A 32 2.04 22.77 -10.85
N PRO A 33 1.92 21.44 -10.96
CA PRO A 33 2.83 20.68 -11.78
C PRO A 33 2.72 21.22 -13.21
N ASP A 34 3.82 21.23 -13.96
CA ASP A 34 3.66 21.25 -15.41
C ASP A 34 2.82 20.01 -15.83
N GLY A 35 2.27 20.00 -17.05
CA GLY A 35 1.42 18.88 -17.49
C GLY A 35 2.09 17.49 -17.39
N MET A 36 3.42 17.43 -17.28
CA MET A 36 4.17 16.20 -17.05
C MET A 36 4.21 15.78 -15.58
N GLY A 37 4.31 16.72 -14.65
CA GLY A 37 4.26 16.44 -13.21
C GLY A 37 2.89 15.92 -12.75
N ASP A 38 1.79 16.37 -13.36
CA ASP A 38 0.45 15.83 -13.11
C ASP A 38 0.33 14.37 -13.59
N LEU A 39 0.86 14.08 -14.79
CA LEU A 39 0.89 12.73 -15.33
C LEU A 39 1.74 11.80 -14.44
N TYR A 40 2.92 12.25 -14.02
CA TYR A 40 3.81 11.46 -13.16
C TYR A 40 3.18 11.20 -11.79
N ASN A 41 2.58 12.21 -11.16
CA ASN A 41 1.90 12.06 -9.88
C ASN A 41 0.67 11.14 -10.02
N GLY A 42 -0.08 11.25 -11.11
CA GLY A 42 -1.20 10.37 -11.42
C GLY A 42 -0.76 8.91 -11.59
N MET A 43 0.30 8.67 -12.37
CA MET A 43 0.90 7.35 -12.53
C MET A 43 1.41 6.78 -11.21
N LEU A 44 2.12 7.59 -10.41
CA LEU A 44 2.65 7.16 -9.13
C LEU A 44 1.53 6.81 -8.14
N LYS A 45 0.49 7.64 -8.05
CA LYS A 45 -0.71 7.35 -7.24
C LYS A 45 -1.38 6.04 -7.67
N HIS A 46 -1.52 5.82 -8.97
CA HIS A 46 -2.11 4.59 -9.51
C HIS A 46 -1.28 3.36 -9.13
N THR A 47 0.04 3.40 -9.35
CA THR A 47 0.95 2.30 -9.02
C THR A 47 0.92 1.99 -7.53
N VAL A 48 1.05 3.00 -6.66
CA VAL A 48 1.03 2.78 -5.21
C VAL A 48 -0.32 2.22 -4.73
N SER A 49 -1.43 2.72 -5.29
CA SER A 49 -2.77 2.20 -4.98
C SER A 49 -2.92 0.73 -5.40
N PHE A 50 -2.40 0.36 -6.57
CA PHE A 50 -2.39 -1.02 -7.05
C PHE A 50 -1.58 -1.93 -6.13
N GLU A 51 -0.38 -1.51 -5.74
CA GLU A 51 0.49 -2.29 -4.85
C GLU A 51 -0.10 -2.47 -3.45
N ILE A 52 -0.80 -1.46 -2.90
CA ILE A 52 -1.53 -1.60 -1.62
C ILE A 52 -2.58 -2.72 -1.71
N GLN A 53 -3.33 -2.79 -2.82
CA GLN A 53 -4.32 -3.86 -3.01
C GLN A 53 -3.65 -5.23 -3.11
N HIS A 54 -2.54 -5.31 -3.83
CA HIS A 54 -1.75 -6.54 -3.95
C HIS A 54 -1.20 -7.01 -2.61
N MET A 55 -0.66 -6.09 -1.80
CA MET A 55 -0.13 -6.37 -0.46
C MET A 55 -1.21 -6.87 0.50
N ARG A 56 -2.42 -6.28 0.45
CA ARG A 56 -3.57 -6.76 1.24
C ARG A 56 -3.95 -8.19 0.86
N LYS A 57 -4.01 -8.49 -0.43
CA LYS A 57 -4.31 -9.84 -0.92
C LYS A 57 -3.24 -10.84 -0.48
N LEU A 58 -1.95 -10.50 -0.64
CA LEU A 58 -0.84 -11.34 -0.21
C LEU A 58 -0.89 -11.63 1.29
N ARG A 59 -1.21 -10.63 2.12
CA ARG A 59 -1.38 -10.81 3.56
C ARG A 59 -2.43 -11.87 3.87
N ASP A 60 -3.58 -11.76 3.22
CA ASP A 60 -4.71 -12.65 3.48
C ASP A 60 -4.37 -14.09 3.02
N GLU A 61 -3.71 -14.24 1.86
CA GLU A 61 -3.20 -15.52 1.36
C GLU A 61 -2.17 -16.16 2.30
N LEU A 62 -1.23 -15.37 2.83
CA LEU A 62 -0.21 -15.86 3.77
C LEU A 62 -0.80 -16.27 5.12
N ILE A 63 -1.79 -15.51 5.62
CA ILE A 63 -2.50 -15.89 6.84
C ILE A 63 -3.22 -17.21 6.62
N GLN A 64 -3.91 -17.38 5.50
CA GLN A 64 -4.65 -18.59 5.18
C GLN A 64 -3.74 -19.81 4.99
N ALA A 65 -2.59 -19.64 4.32
CA ALA A 65 -1.60 -20.71 4.15
C ALA A 65 -0.99 -21.22 5.47
N LEU A 66 -1.15 -20.48 6.57
CA LEU A 66 -0.68 -20.84 7.90
C LEU A 66 -1.82 -21.34 8.83
N GLU A 67 -3.04 -21.50 8.30
CA GLU A 67 -4.15 -22.17 9.00
C GLU A 67 -4.06 -23.71 8.93
N ASP A 68 -3.37 -24.24 7.92
CA ASP A 68 -3.04 -25.67 7.75
C ASP A 68 -1.79 -26.09 8.54
#